data_AF-A0AAQ5ZT80-F1
#
_entry.id   AF-A0AAQ5ZT80-F1
#
_cell.length_a   1.000
_cell.length_b   1.000
_cell.length_c   1.000
_cell.angle_alpha   90.00
_cell.angle_beta   90.00
_cell.angle_gamma   90.00
#
_symmetry.space_group_name_H-M   'P 1'
#
loop_
_entity.id
_entity.type
_entity.pdbx_description
1 polymer ?
#
loop_
_entity_poly.entity_id
_entity_poly.type
_entity_poly.pdbx_seq_one_letter_code
_entity_poly.pdbx_strand_id
1 'polypeptide(L)'
;MAQWQALLQLDSGLQRQQLYDILNHASQVVTTLTDVELPTWKHRQQMACIGSPVDTSLDHLQKWFTIVAEVIVGIREQLQKLQEQNNKYNCTDASSLAATMVEIEKFALSLLTKLLTNALVVEKQPVMQNLPQRPLVLKTGVGFKVKVSFFALLDQSRPGVTEELHIIKFVTELEYAGLKCNIEASSLPLVVVSSTAQVASAWASIMWCSMLSTSGSKNLSLFVDPPPLTWEQLAQVLSWQFLSVGQRELDEDQLSMLRDKIVDPDGLVHWSKFSSKNGSPWIWIDGILDLIKKHLVDLWRDGYIMGFVSRERTELLLKPKKPGTFLLRFSETNKDGAISFSWVDHSNGEPHVHAVQPYRKKELLSMSLPDLIYHYILTHQGETRNPLLYLYPDIHIDTAFRRYYKILGIVSLTHFTSVSHDFVYIFIKMTVRLRKKYI
;
A
#
# COMPACT_ATOMS: atom_id res chain seq x y z
N MET A 1 -23.52 33.76 38.84
CA MET A 1 -22.81 34.07 37.58
C MET A 1 -21.32 34.32 37.84
N ALA A 2 -20.94 35.32 38.63
CA ALA A 2 -19.52 35.66 38.89
C ALA A 2 -18.68 34.53 39.56
N GLN A 3 -19.21 33.80 40.54
CA GLN A 3 -18.48 32.69 41.18
C GLN A 3 -18.21 31.50 40.23
N TRP A 4 -19.15 31.20 39.33
CA TRP A 4 -18.97 30.15 38.32
C TRP A 4 -17.94 30.54 37.25
N GLN A 5 -17.89 31.82 36.88
CA GLN A 5 -16.88 32.35 35.95
C GLN A 5 -15.47 32.33 36.58
N ALA A 6 -15.35 32.65 37.86
CA ALA A 6 -14.07 32.59 38.59
C ALA A 6 -13.53 31.15 38.69
N LEU A 7 -14.41 30.16 38.95
CA LEU A 7 -14.02 28.74 38.98
C LEU A 7 -13.56 28.23 37.60
N LEU A 8 -14.24 28.63 36.51
CA LEU A 8 -13.84 28.28 35.13
C LEU A 8 -12.50 28.91 34.73
N GLN A 9 -12.20 30.12 35.20
CA GLN A 9 -10.91 30.78 34.97
C GLN A 9 -9.77 30.11 35.76
N LEU A 10 -10.04 29.65 36.98
CA LEU A 10 -9.06 28.93 37.79
C LEU A 10 -8.71 27.56 37.18
N ASP A 11 -9.73 26.82 36.73
CA ASP A 11 -9.58 25.50 36.11
C ASP A 11 -8.81 25.58 34.77
N SER A 12 -9.16 26.54 33.92
CA SER A 12 -8.44 26.80 32.66
C SER A 12 -7.02 27.36 32.86
N GLY A 13 -6.75 28.03 33.99
CA GLY A 13 -5.40 28.43 34.41
C GLY A 13 -4.54 27.23 34.80
N LEU A 14 -5.09 26.33 35.62
CA LEU A 14 -4.39 25.12 36.08
C LEU A 14 -4.09 24.16 34.92
N GLN A 15 -5.05 23.95 34.02
CA GLN A 15 -4.88 23.10 32.85
C GLN A 15 -3.79 23.62 31.90
N ARG A 16 -3.66 24.95 31.74
CA ARG A 16 -2.58 25.55 30.94
C ARG A 16 -1.20 25.37 31.56
N GLN A 17 -1.08 25.53 32.87
CA GLN A 17 0.19 25.31 33.56
C GLN A 17 0.65 23.86 33.39
N GLN A 18 -0.26 22.89 33.52
CA GLN A 18 0.02 21.48 33.28
C GLN A 18 0.47 21.22 31.83
N LEU A 19 -0.18 21.82 30.83
CA LEU A 19 0.22 21.70 29.43
C LEU A 19 1.63 22.25 29.19
N TYR A 20 1.97 23.39 29.80
CA TYR A 20 3.30 23.99 29.70
C TYR A 20 4.37 23.11 30.36
N ASP A 21 4.07 22.53 31.52
CA ASP A 21 4.98 21.63 32.21
C ASP A 21 5.24 20.36 31.40
N ILE A 22 4.20 19.74 30.83
CA ILE A 22 4.35 18.58 29.94
C ILE A 22 5.19 18.96 28.71
N LEU A 23 4.98 20.16 28.14
CA LEU A 23 5.73 20.64 26.98
C LEU A 23 7.22 20.86 27.31
N ASN A 24 7.54 21.33 28.51
CA ASN A 24 8.93 21.45 28.98
C ASN A 24 9.60 20.08 29.15
N HIS A 25 8.88 19.09 29.67
CA HIS A 25 9.39 17.71 29.73
C HIS A 25 9.59 17.15 28.32
N ALA A 26 8.63 17.36 27.41
CA ALA A 26 8.75 16.96 26.01
C ALA A 26 9.98 17.62 25.35
N SER A 27 10.27 18.89 25.65
CA SER A 27 11.46 19.59 25.16
C SER A 27 12.77 18.91 25.57
N GLN A 28 12.87 18.46 26.83
CA GLN A 28 14.04 17.73 27.33
C GLN A 28 14.20 16.38 26.61
N VAL A 29 13.09 15.67 26.39
CA VAL A 29 13.09 14.40 25.66
C VAL A 29 13.46 14.61 24.19
N VAL A 30 12.90 15.61 23.51
CA VAL A 30 13.26 15.96 22.12
C VAL A 30 14.75 16.27 22.02
N THR A 31 15.30 17.03 22.96
CA THR A 31 16.73 17.35 23.01
C THR A 31 17.57 16.08 23.19
N THR A 32 17.21 15.22 24.13
CA THR A 32 17.90 13.93 24.33
C THR A 32 17.84 13.04 23.08
N LEU A 33 16.67 12.95 22.44
CA LEU A 33 16.49 12.14 21.23
C LEU A 33 17.30 12.67 20.05
N THR A 34 17.31 13.99 19.84
CA THR A 34 17.95 14.62 18.68
C THR A 34 19.45 14.80 18.85
N ASP A 35 19.91 15.11 20.06
CA ASP A 35 21.30 15.51 20.32
C ASP A 35 22.13 14.38 20.95
N VAL A 36 21.51 13.31 21.49
CA VAL A 36 22.21 12.17 22.10
C VAL A 36 21.90 10.85 21.39
N GLU A 37 20.64 10.40 21.41
CA GLU A 37 20.26 9.06 20.93
C GLU A 37 20.46 8.90 19.42
N LEU A 38 20.00 9.88 18.64
CA LEU A 38 20.11 9.85 17.18
C LEU A 38 21.58 9.90 16.70
N PRO A 39 22.45 10.79 17.20
CA PRO A 39 23.88 10.75 16.90
C PRO A 39 24.55 9.44 17.32
N THR A 40 24.19 8.91 18.49
CA THR A 40 24.72 7.62 18.97
C THR A 40 24.34 6.47 18.04
N TRP A 41 23.10 6.44 17.55
CA TRP A 41 22.69 5.48 16.52
C TRP A 41 23.43 5.68 15.19
N LYS A 42 23.61 6.92 14.72
CA LYS A 42 24.39 7.21 13.50
C LYS A 42 25.83 6.69 13.63
N HIS A 43 26.44 6.83 14.80
CA HIS A 43 27.77 6.29 15.07
C HIS A 43 27.79 4.75 15.03
N ARG A 44 26.82 4.08 15.67
CA ARG A 44 26.66 2.61 15.54
C ARG A 44 26.50 2.17 14.09
N GLN A 45 25.72 2.90 13.29
CA GLN A 45 25.56 2.61 11.87
C GLN A 45 26.88 2.74 11.10
N GLN A 46 27.70 3.75 11.39
CA GLN A 46 29.04 3.88 10.79
C GLN A 46 29.94 2.69 11.15
N MET A 47 29.93 2.28 12.42
CA MET A 47 30.69 1.11 12.87
C MET A 47 30.20 -0.19 12.20
N ALA A 48 28.89 -0.34 12.01
CA ALA A 48 28.33 -1.48 11.28
C ALA A 48 28.75 -1.49 9.80
N CYS A 49 28.90 -0.32 9.15
CA CYS A 49 29.35 -0.23 7.76
C CYS A 49 30.77 -0.77 7.55
N ILE A 50 31.62 -0.75 8.58
CA ILE A 50 32.98 -1.31 8.55
C ILE A 50 33.06 -2.73 9.14
N GLY A 51 31.91 -3.35 9.43
CA GLY A 51 31.82 -4.77 9.84
C GLY A 51 31.68 -5.01 11.35
N SER A 52 31.46 -3.97 12.17
CA SER A 52 31.18 -4.16 13.60
C SER A 52 29.80 -4.80 13.81
N PRO A 53 29.65 -5.83 14.68
CA PRO A 53 28.37 -6.50 14.94
C PRO A 53 27.47 -5.70 15.90
N VAL A 54 27.42 -4.38 15.75
CA VAL A 54 26.57 -3.50 16.55
C VAL A 54 25.15 -3.50 16.02
N ASP A 55 24.17 -3.50 16.92
CA ASP A 55 22.76 -3.38 16.53
C ASP A 55 22.48 -1.98 15.97
N THR A 56 21.90 -1.96 14.78
CA THR A 56 21.47 -0.75 14.05
C THR A 56 19.95 -0.68 13.89
N SER A 57 19.17 -1.48 14.62
CA SER A 57 17.70 -1.40 14.59
C SER A 57 17.20 0.02 14.91
N LEU A 58 16.13 0.42 14.24
CA LEU A 58 15.45 1.69 14.41
C LEU A 58 14.21 1.61 15.30
N ASP A 59 13.82 0.43 15.76
CA ASP A 59 12.51 0.20 16.41
C ASP A 59 12.30 1.10 17.63
N HIS A 60 13.32 1.22 18.48
CA HIS A 60 13.28 2.06 19.68
C HIS A 60 13.22 3.55 19.34
N LEU A 61 14.07 4.00 18.40
CA LEU A 61 14.07 5.40 17.96
C LEU A 61 12.75 5.78 17.31
N GLN A 62 12.23 4.92 16.44
CA GLN A 62 10.93 5.14 15.80
C GLN A 62 9.81 5.25 16.85
N LYS A 63 9.79 4.34 17.83
CA LYS A 63 8.81 4.36 18.92
C LYS A 63 8.91 5.66 19.73
N TRP A 64 10.11 6.07 20.14
CA TRP A 64 10.28 7.29 20.96
C TRP A 64 9.96 8.57 20.19
N PHE A 65 10.39 8.68 18.93
CA PHE A 65 10.03 9.82 18.07
C PHE A 65 8.52 9.90 17.86
N THR A 66 7.85 8.76 17.66
CA THR A 66 6.38 8.72 17.47
C THR A 66 5.65 9.18 18.73
N ILE A 67 5.95 8.59 19.89
CA ILE A 67 5.29 8.93 21.17
C ILE A 67 5.44 10.42 21.49
N VAL A 68 6.65 10.97 21.33
CA VAL A 68 6.89 12.38 21.64
C VAL A 68 6.18 13.30 20.64
N ALA A 69 6.12 12.92 19.37
CA ALA A 69 5.39 13.67 18.36
C ALA A 69 3.87 13.68 18.64
N GLU A 70 3.29 12.54 19.03
CA GLU A 70 1.89 12.42 19.45
C GLU A 70 1.58 13.28 20.66
N VAL A 71 2.45 13.29 21.68
CA VAL A 71 2.28 14.15 22.87
C VAL A 71 2.29 15.63 22.49
N ILE A 72 3.24 16.07 21.65
CA ILE A 72 3.30 17.47 21.21
C ILE A 72 2.05 17.86 20.40
N VAL A 73 1.56 16.97 19.52
CA VAL A 73 0.33 17.23 18.75
C VAL A 73 -0.90 17.25 19.64
N GLY A 74 -1.03 16.31 20.58
CA GLY A 74 -2.14 16.30 21.55
C GLY A 74 -2.20 17.57 22.39
N ILE A 75 -1.05 18.12 22.80
CA ILE A 75 -0.98 19.41 23.49
C ILE A 75 -1.53 20.54 22.61
N ARG A 76 -1.17 20.57 21.31
CA ARG A 76 -1.67 21.57 20.37
C ARG A 76 -3.18 21.48 20.16
N GLU A 77 -3.74 20.27 20.06
CA GLU A 77 -5.19 20.08 19.97
C GLU A 77 -5.93 20.55 21.23
N GLN A 78 -5.37 20.29 22.42
CA GLN A 78 -5.95 20.80 23.67
C GLN A 78 -5.86 22.32 23.77
N LEU A 79 -4.75 22.93 23.33
CA LEU A 79 -4.62 24.39 23.26
C LEU A 79 -5.64 25.02 22.32
N GLN A 80 -5.91 24.41 21.16
CA GLN A 80 -6.95 24.86 20.23
C GLN A 80 -8.34 24.80 20.85
N LYS A 81 -8.70 23.68 21.52
CA LYS A 81 -9.98 23.54 22.24
C LYS A 81 -10.14 24.60 23.34
N LEU A 82 -9.08 24.87 24.10
CA LEU A 82 -9.08 25.92 25.12
C LEU A 82 -9.25 27.32 24.50
N GLN A 83 -8.67 27.57 23.33
CA GLN A 83 -8.81 28.84 22.61
C GLN A 83 -10.24 29.04 22.09
N GLU A 84 -10.86 28.00 21.54
CA GLU A 84 -12.27 28.01 21.12
C GLU A 84 -13.21 28.26 22.29
N GLN A 85 -12.96 27.63 23.44
CA GLN A 85 -13.72 27.87 24.66
C GLN A 85 -13.56 29.31 25.15
N ASN A 86 -12.35 29.86 25.15
CA ASN A 86 -12.10 31.24 25.59
C ASN A 86 -12.82 32.27 24.69
N ASN A 87 -12.79 32.07 23.37
CA ASN A 87 -13.48 32.93 22.40
C ASN A 87 -15.02 32.93 22.56
N LYS A 88 -15.59 31.86 23.14
CA LYS A 88 -17.03 31.70 23.33
C LYS A 88 -17.59 32.45 24.56
N TYR A 89 -16.74 32.85 25.51
CA TYR A 89 -17.18 33.39 26.83
C TYR A 89 -16.58 34.76 27.21
N ASN A 90 -16.07 35.55 26.25
CA ASN A 90 -15.26 36.78 26.45
C ASN A 90 -15.57 37.63 27.70
N CYS A 91 -14.52 37.87 28.50
CA CYS A 91 -14.41 38.93 29.51
C CYS A 91 -13.18 39.81 29.20
N THR A 92 -13.21 41.07 29.62
CA THR A 92 -12.35 42.21 29.23
C THR A 92 -10.84 42.11 29.53
N ASP A 93 -10.36 41.05 30.19
CA ASP A 93 -8.92 40.79 30.47
C ASP A 93 -8.25 39.81 29.48
N ALA A 94 -8.88 39.55 28.33
CA ALA A 94 -8.48 38.52 27.36
C ALA A 94 -7.12 38.72 26.67
N SER A 95 -6.49 39.90 26.73
CA SER A 95 -5.29 40.22 25.93
C SER A 95 -4.01 39.56 26.45
N SER A 96 -3.82 39.47 27.78
CA SER A 96 -2.62 38.85 28.37
C SER A 96 -2.67 37.33 28.27
N LEU A 97 -3.85 36.72 28.46
CA LEU A 97 -4.06 35.28 28.41
C LEU A 97 -3.93 34.73 26.98
N ALA A 98 -4.42 35.48 25.98
CA ALA A 98 -4.25 35.12 24.57
C ALA A 98 -2.77 35.15 24.15
N ALA A 99 -2.00 36.12 24.63
CA ALA A 99 -0.56 36.22 24.34
C ALA A 99 0.22 34.99 24.86
N THR A 100 -0.04 34.55 26.09
CA THR A 100 0.60 33.36 26.66
C THR A 100 0.25 32.09 25.86
N MET A 101 -0.98 31.94 25.38
CA MET A 101 -1.37 30.76 24.57
C MET A 101 -0.64 30.70 23.23
N VAL A 102 -0.46 31.86 22.58
CA VAL A 102 0.32 31.96 21.34
C VAL A 102 1.79 31.59 21.57
N GLU A 103 2.36 31.94 22.73
CA GLU A 103 3.73 31.55 23.09
C GLU A 103 3.87 30.04 23.29
N ILE A 104 2.94 29.39 23.98
CA ILE A 104 2.95 27.93 24.18
C ILE A 104 2.78 27.22 22.82
N GLU A 105 1.89 27.69 21.95
CA GLU A 105 1.71 27.10 20.62
C GLU A 105 2.97 27.25 19.77
N LYS A 106 3.60 28.44 19.78
CA LYS A 106 4.86 28.69 19.08
C LYS A 106 5.97 27.79 19.60
N PHE A 107 6.04 27.57 20.91
CA PHE A 107 7.00 26.65 21.50
C PHE A 107 6.76 25.20 21.06
N ALA A 108 5.51 24.74 21.11
CA ALA A 108 5.14 23.40 20.64
C ALA A 108 5.46 23.17 19.16
N LEU A 109 5.17 24.15 18.30
CA LEU A 109 5.54 24.13 16.88
C LEU A 109 7.04 24.08 16.67
N SER A 110 7.83 24.81 17.47
CA SER A 110 9.29 24.78 17.37
C SER A 110 9.86 23.40 17.73
N LEU A 111 9.32 22.74 18.77
CA LEU A 111 9.72 21.40 19.17
C LEU A 111 9.34 20.36 18.12
N LEU A 112 8.12 20.44 17.58
CA LEU A 112 7.66 19.57 16.51
C LEU A 112 8.54 19.71 15.27
N THR A 113 8.90 20.95 14.91
CA THR A 113 9.79 21.22 13.77
C THR A 113 11.19 20.64 14.01
N LYS A 114 11.76 20.81 15.21
CA LYS A 114 13.06 20.21 15.58
C LYS A 114 13.01 18.68 15.50
N LEU A 115 11.93 18.07 15.98
CA LEU A 115 11.75 16.62 15.95
C LEU A 115 11.63 16.10 14.51
N LEU A 116 10.75 16.70 13.69
CA LEU A 116 10.49 16.30 12.30
C LEU A 116 11.72 16.47 11.39
N THR A 117 12.48 17.55 11.57
CA THR A 117 13.72 17.77 10.80
C THR A 117 14.80 16.74 11.09
N ASN A 118 14.77 16.12 12.27
CA ASN A 118 15.69 15.06 12.69
C ASN A 118 15.13 13.64 12.52
N ALA A 119 13.84 13.51 12.20
CA ALA A 119 13.17 12.21 12.07
C ALA A 119 13.49 11.46 10.75
N LEU A 120 14.11 12.13 9.77
CA LEU A 120 14.51 11.52 8.50
C LEU A 120 15.95 11.02 8.56
N VAL A 121 16.15 9.71 8.42
CA VAL A 121 17.49 9.11 8.42
C VAL A 121 17.68 8.15 7.25
N VAL A 122 18.93 7.93 6.87
CA VAL A 122 19.31 6.84 5.97
C VAL A 122 19.43 5.56 6.82
N GLU A 123 18.51 4.61 6.70
CA GLU A 123 18.55 3.34 7.44
C GLU A 123 19.61 2.37 6.89
N LYS A 124 19.70 2.27 5.56
CA LYS A 124 20.73 1.46 4.89
C LYS A 124 21.55 2.37 3.97
N GLN A 125 22.84 2.44 4.29
CA GLN A 125 23.81 3.22 3.53
C GLN A 125 23.98 2.70 2.10
N PRO A 126 24.40 3.56 1.14
CA PRO A 126 24.65 3.17 -0.24
C PRO A 126 25.52 1.91 -0.35
N VAL A 127 25.02 0.89 -1.04
CA VAL A 127 25.76 -0.36 -1.25
C VAL A 127 25.51 -0.92 -2.64
N MET A 128 26.57 -1.36 -3.31
CA MET A 128 26.45 -2.03 -4.61
C MET A 128 26.03 -3.49 -4.42
N GLN A 129 25.16 -4.00 -5.29
CA GLN A 129 24.64 -5.37 -5.17
C GLN A 129 25.74 -6.44 -5.27
N ASN A 130 26.78 -6.17 -6.05
CA ASN A 130 27.92 -7.06 -6.25
C ASN A 130 28.98 -6.99 -5.14
N LEU A 131 28.89 -6.03 -4.22
CA LEU A 131 29.83 -5.85 -3.09
C LEU A 131 29.09 -5.48 -1.79
N PRO A 132 28.24 -6.37 -1.25
CA PRO A 132 27.44 -6.07 -0.06
C PRO A 132 28.28 -5.82 1.21
N GLN A 133 29.51 -6.33 1.24
CA GLN A 133 30.45 -6.20 2.36
C GLN A 133 31.25 -4.89 2.36
N ARG A 134 31.02 -4.02 1.38
CA ARG A 134 31.69 -2.72 1.23
C ARG A 134 30.66 -1.61 0.97
N PRO A 135 29.76 -1.35 1.93
CA PRO A 135 28.89 -0.18 1.84
C PRO A 135 29.74 1.10 1.78
N LEU A 136 29.17 2.18 1.26
CA LEU A 136 29.79 3.50 1.04
C LEU A 136 30.87 3.55 -0.06
N VAL A 137 31.35 2.40 -0.56
CA VAL A 137 32.23 2.32 -1.72
C VAL A 137 31.38 2.11 -2.96
N LEU A 138 31.42 3.06 -3.88
CA LEU A 138 30.66 3.01 -5.13
C LEU A 138 31.62 2.99 -6.32
N LYS A 139 31.41 2.04 -7.23
CA LYS A 139 32.07 2.00 -8.53
C LYS A 139 31.19 2.73 -9.53
N THR A 140 31.78 3.63 -10.30
CA THR A 140 31.10 4.29 -11.40
C THR A 140 30.53 3.28 -12.39
N GLY A 141 29.30 3.50 -12.87
CA GLY A 141 28.59 2.59 -13.76
C GLY A 141 27.98 1.35 -13.09
N VAL A 142 28.08 1.20 -11.76
CA VAL A 142 27.47 0.10 -11.01
C VAL A 142 26.29 0.61 -10.18
N GLY A 143 25.14 -0.05 -10.31
CA GLY A 143 23.95 0.26 -9.54
C GLY A 143 24.12 0.00 -8.04
N PHE A 144 23.56 0.88 -7.21
CA PHE A 144 23.58 0.76 -5.75
C PHE A 144 22.18 0.93 -5.16
N LYS A 145 22.01 0.47 -3.92
CA LYS A 145 20.76 0.60 -3.14
C LYS A 145 20.99 1.46 -1.91
N VAL A 146 19.97 2.23 -1.54
CA VAL A 146 19.87 3.02 -0.30
C VAL A 146 18.48 2.83 0.28
N LYS A 147 18.36 2.78 1.60
CA LYS A 147 17.06 2.82 2.30
C LYS A 147 17.02 4.02 3.22
N VAL A 148 15.93 4.80 3.15
CA VAL A 148 15.68 5.98 3.99
C VAL A 148 14.42 5.70 4.82
N SER A 149 14.40 6.14 6.07
CA SER A 149 13.32 5.90 7.03
C SER A 149 12.95 7.19 7.74
N PHE A 150 11.64 7.40 7.95
CA PHE A 150 11.08 8.59 8.60
C PHE A 150 10.29 8.18 9.85
N PHE A 151 10.60 8.76 11.00
CA PHE A 151 10.13 8.26 12.29
C PHE A 151 8.80 8.85 12.80
N ALA A 152 8.32 9.95 12.22
CA ALA A 152 7.23 10.71 12.79
C ALA A 152 6.02 10.74 11.85
N LEU A 153 5.21 9.67 11.88
CA LEU A 153 3.87 9.70 11.27
C LEU A 153 2.93 10.44 12.23
N LEU A 154 2.68 11.72 11.94
CA LEU A 154 1.67 12.49 12.63
C LEU A 154 0.32 12.22 11.98
N ASP A 155 -0.52 11.45 12.65
CA ASP A 155 -1.92 11.19 12.25
C ASP A 155 -2.77 12.44 12.53
N GLN A 156 -2.57 13.50 11.75
CA GLN A 156 -3.43 14.69 11.79
C GLN A 156 -4.51 14.56 10.70
N SER A 157 -5.67 14.05 11.11
CA SER A 157 -7.01 14.35 10.58
C SER A 157 -7.09 14.90 9.14
N ARG A 158 -6.74 14.09 8.14
CA ARG A 158 -6.94 14.33 6.70
C ARG A 158 -6.71 12.99 5.92
N PRO A 159 -6.96 12.90 4.59
CA PRO A 159 -7.43 11.69 3.90
C PRO A 159 -6.66 10.42 4.28
N GLY A 160 -7.35 9.27 4.33
CA GLY A 160 -6.83 8.05 4.96
C GLY A 160 -5.38 7.78 4.54
N VAL A 161 -4.50 7.39 5.47
CA VAL A 161 -3.02 7.32 5.35
C VAL A 161 -2.48 6.92 3.96
N THR A 162 -3.20 6.06 3.24
CA THR A 162 -2.87 5.56 1.89
C THR A 162 -3.11 6.53 0.73
N GLU A 163 -3.79 7.65 0.97
CA GLU A 163 -4.12 8.69 0.00
C GLU A 163 -3.18 9.91 0.11
N GLU A 164 -2.30 9.95 1.12
CA GLU A 164 -1.31 11.02 1.26
C GLU A 164 -0.12 10.84 0.30
N LEU A 165 -0.06 11.70 -0.72
CA LEU A 165 1.02 11.72 -1.70
C LEU A 165 2.22 12.54 -1.22
N HIS A 166 3.41 11.98 -1.40
CA HIS A 166 4.69 12.56 -1.02
C HIS A 166 5.66 12.57 -2.21
N ILE A 167 6.67 13.45 -2.18
CA ILE A 167 7.76 13.49 -3.16
C ILE A 167 9.09 13.55 -2.43
N ILE A 168 10.05 12.75 -2.90
CA ILE A 168 11.45 12.85 -2.52
C ILE A 168 12.13 13.82 -3.48
N LYS A 169 12.54 14.99 -2.98
CA LYS A 169 13.37 15.93 -3.72
C LYS A 169 14.84 15.63 -3.51
N PHE A 170 15.59 15.62 -4.59
CA PHE A 170 17.02 15.50 -4.60
C PHE A 170 17.62 16.83 -5.05
N VAL A 171 18.33 17.51 -4.14
CA VAL A 171 18.90 18.84 -4.39
C VAL A 171 20.41 18.77 -4.28
N THR A 172 21.12 19.40 -5.20
CA THR A 172 22.57 19.48 -5.17
C THR A 172 23.03 20.90 -5.50
N GLU A 173 24.29 21.16 -5.23
CA GLU A 173 24.99 22.34 -5.72
C GLU A 173 26.22 21.85 -6.48
N LEU A 174 26.30 22.21 -7.77
CA LEU A 174 27.44 21.93 -8.63
C LEU A 174 28.24 23.23 -8.80
N GLU A 175 29.52 23.18 -8.46
CA GLU A 175 30.46 24.27 -8.74
C GLU A 175 31.42 23.84 -9.85
N TYR A 176 31.36 24.50 -11.00
CA TYR A 176 32.21 24.20 -12.17
C TYR A 176 32.62 25.50 -12.87
N ALA A 177 33.92 25.70 -13.10
CA ALA A 177 34.48 26.91 -13.72
C ALA A 177 34.02 28.24 -13.07
N GLY A 178 33.84 28.24 -11.74
CA GLY A 178 33.36 29.41 -10.98
C GLY A 178 31.85 29.66 -11.05
N LEU A 179 31.09 28.83 -11.78
CA LEU A 179 29.63 28.86 -11.81
C LEU A 179 29.07 27.92 -10.74
N LYS A 180 28.17 28.44 -9.90
CA LYS A 180 27.40 27.65 -8.94
C LYS A 180 26.00 27.38 -9.49
N CYS A 181 25.67 26.11 -9.67
CA CYS A 181 24.39 25.67 -10.21
C CYS A 181 23.67 24.79 -9.19
N ASN A 182 22.45 25.18 -8.80
CA ASN A 182 21.57 24.33 -8.01
C ASN A 182 20.81 23.39 -8.94
N ILE A 183 21.05 22.09 -8.82
CA ILE A 183 20.34 21.07 -9.62
C ILE A 183 19.35 20.38 -8.70
N GLU A 184 18.09 20.34 -9.12
CA GLU A 184 16.99 19.69 -8.41
C GLU A 184 16.37 18.62 -9.30
N ALA A 185 16.20 17.43 -8.73
CA ALA A 185 15.36 16.37 -9.26
C ALA A 185 14.31 15.98 -8.22
N SER A 186 13.23 15.34 -8.65
CA SER A 186 12.15 14.93 -7.75
C SER A 186 11.58 13.60 -8.18
N SER A 187 11.35 12.69 -7.23
CA SER A 187 10.62 11.45 -7.48
C SER A 187 9.22 11.72 -8.03
N LEU A 188 8.59 10.69 -8.60
CA LEU A 188 7.14 10.68 -8.76
C LEU A 188 6.45 10.68 -7.37
N PRO A 189 5.17 11.07 -7.31
CA PRO A 189 4.38 10.92 -6.09
C PRO A 189 4.46 9.50 -5.55
N LEU A 190 4.65 9.36 -4.23
CA LEU A 190 4.70 8.09 -3.52
C LEU A 190 3.77 8.14 -2.31
N VAL A 191 3.30 6.98 -1.87
CA VAL A 191 2.50 6.81 -0.65
C VAL A 191 3.36 6.12 0.40
N VAL A 192 3.32 6.63 1.63
CA VAL A 192 4.04 6.04 2.77
C VAL A 192 3.05 5.21 3.58
N VAL A 193 3.35 3.94 3.80
CA VAL A 193 2.51 3.03 4.60
C VAL A 193 3.26 2.57 5.84
N SER A 194 2.53 2.32 6.93
CA SER A 194 3.07 1.79 8.19
C SER A 194 2.88 0.28 8.33
N SER A 195 1.96 -0.30 7.56
CA SER A 195 1.65 -1.73 7.58
C SER A 195 1.53 -2.31 6.17
N THR A 196 1.89 -3.59 6.01
CA THR A 196 1.70 -4.33 4.75
C THR A 196 0.23 -4.45 4.37
N ALA A 197 -0.70 -4.42 5.34
CA ALA A 197 -2.13 -4.43 5.08
C ALA A 197 -2.62 -3.20 4.29
N GLN A 198 -1.87 -2.09 4.32
CA GLN A 198 -2.20 -0.85 3.63
C GLN A 198 -1.69 -0.82 2.18
N VAL A 199 -0.84 -1.77 1.78
CA VAL A 199 -0.17 -1.77 0.46
C VAL A 199 -1.18 -1.81 -0.68
N ALA A 200 -2.25 -2.61 -0.55
CA ALA A 200 -3.30 -2.70 -1.57
C ALA A 200 -3.94 -1.33 -1.82
N SER A 201 -4.42 -0.66 -0.78
CA SER A 201 -5.01 0.68 -0.87
C SER A 201 -4.01 1.74 -1.36
N ALA A 202 -2.77 1.70 -0.88
CA ALA A 202 -1.71 2.62 -1.33
C ALA A 202 -1.41 2.45 -2.83
N TRP A 203 -1.39 1.21 -3.32
CA TRP A 203 -1.19 0.94 -4.74
C TRP A 203 -2.33 1.48 -5.60
N ALA A 204 -3.58 1.40 -5.12
CA ALA A 204 -4.74 2.03 -5.77
C ALA A 204 -4.51 3.53 -5.98
N SER A 205 -4.03 4.23 -4.95
CA SER A 205 -3.76 5.66 -5.00
C SER A 205 -2.63 5.99 -5.99
N ILE A 206 -1.57 5.16 -6.05
CA ILE A 206 -0.48 5.33 -7.02
C ILE A 206 -0.97 5.11 -8.46
N MET A 207 -1.77 4.07 -8.71
CA MET A 207 -2.35 3.84 -10.04
C MET A 207 -3.24 5.00 -10.45
N TRP A 208 -4.14 5.45 -9.56
CA TRP A 208 -5.03 6.58 -9.81
C TRP A 208 -4.27 7.86 -10.13
N CYS A 209 -3.26 8.17 -9.31
CA CYS A 209 -2.39 9.32 -9.52
C CYS A 209 -1.62 9.23 -10.83
N SER A 210 -1.11 8.04 -11.18
CA SER A 210 -0.33 7.83 -12.40
C SER A 210 -1.18 7.98 -13.66
N MET A 211 -2.43 7.50 -13.66
CA MET A 211 -3.36 7.65 -14.79
C MET A 211 -3.73 9.11 -15.06
N LEU A 212 -3.84 9.92 -14.01
CA LEU A 212 -4.23 11.33 -14.12
C LEU A 212 -3.06 12.28 -14.39
N SER A 213 -1.84 11.85 -14.11
CA SER A 213 -0.63 12.69 -14.24
C SER A 213 -0.15 12.72 -15.70
N THR A 214 -0.78 13.54 -16.54
CA THR A 214 -0.41 13.67 -17.98
C THR A 214 0.58 14.79 -18.29
N SER A 215 0.86 15.71 -17.37
CA SER A 215 1.59 16.95 -17.70
C SER A 215 2.36 17.59 -16.54
N GLY A 216 3.35 16.88 -15.96
CA GLY A 216 4.40 17.47 -15.09
C GLY A 216 3.97 18.12 -13.75
N SER A 217 2.68 18.43 -13.58
CA SER A 217 2.07 19.00 -12.39
C SER A 217 1.82 17.88 -11.39
N LYS A 218 2.59 17.87 -10.32
CA LYS A 218 2.45 16.90 -9.22
C LYS A 218 1.43 17.45 -8.23
N ASN A 219 0.15 17.14 -8.43
CA ASN A 219 -0.92 17.52 -7.51
C ASN A 219 -0.89 16.59 -6.27
N LEU A 220 -0.17 17.00 -5.22
CA LEU A 220 -0.12 16.24 -3.96
C LEU A 220 -1.45 16.22 -3.21
N SER A 221 -2.35 17.15 -3.53
CA SER A 221 -3.72 17.24 -3.00
C SER A 221 -4.75 16.55 -3.89
N LEU A 222 -4.34 15.59 -4.73
CA LEU A 222 -5.22 14.90 -5.69
C LEU A 222 -6.48 14.32 -5.03
N PHE A 223 -6.33 13.69 -3.87
CA PHE A 223 -7.41 12.98 -3.19
C PHE A 223 -8.31 13.88 -2.32
N VAL A 224 -8.11 15.20 -2.36
CA VAL A 224 -9.08 16.15 -1.78
C VAL A 224 -10.36 16.18 -2.63
N ASP A 225 -10.20 16.12 -3.95
CA ASP A 225 -11.30 16.02 -4.92
C ASP A 225 -10.80 15.21 -6.14
N PRO A 226 -10.80 13.87 -6.03
CA PRO A 226 -10.21 13.01 -7.05
C PRO A 226 -11.07 13.00 -8.31
N PRO A 227 -10.54 13.43 -9.48
CA PRO A 227 -11.32 13.45 -10.71
C PRO A 227 -11.66 12.02 -11.15
N PRO A 228 -12.83 11.81 -11.77
CA PRO A 228 -13.23 10.50 -12.26
C PRO A 228 -12.39 10.08 -13.46
N LEU A 229 -12.29 8.76 -13.67
CA LEU A 229 -11.59 8.15 -14.80
C LEU A 229 -12.56 7.56 -15.81
N THR A 230 -12.11 7.48 -17.06
CA THR A 230 -12.80 6.69 -18.09
C THR A 230 -12.56 5.20 -17.85
N TRP A 231 -13.50 4.35 -18.29
CA TRP A 231 -13.34 2.90 -18.17
C TRP A 231 -12.15 2.41 -18.97
N GLU A 232 -11.90 2.96 -20.15
CA GLU A 232 -10.82 2.56 -21.05
C GLU A 232 -9.44 2.73 -20.40
N GLN A 233 -9.23 3.84 -19.70
CA GLN A 233 -8.00 4.09 -18.94
C GLN A 233 -7.82 3.07 -17.80
N LEU A 234 -8.87 2.83 -17.02
CA LEU A 234 -8.79 1.91 -15.89
C LEU A 234 -8.64 0.45 -16.34
N ALA A 235 -9.38 0.04 -17.37
CA ALA A 235 -9.36 -1.30 -17.94
C ALA A 235 -7.94 -1.69 -18.38
N GLN A 236 -7.24 -0.78 -19.06
CA GLN A 236 -5.86 -1.01 -19.48
C GLN A 236 -4.92 -1.21 -18.28
N VAL A 237 -5.05 -0.37 -17.25
CA VAL A 237 -4.22 -0.46 -16.05
C VAL A 237 -4.52 -1.72 -15.25
N LEU A 238 -5.79 -2.11 -15.13
CA LEU A 238 -6.19 -3.37 -14.52
C LEU A 238 -5.57 -4.54 -15.29
N SER A 239 -5.67 -4.56 -16.62
CA SER A 239 -5.08 -5.60 -17.46
C SER A 239 -3.57 -5.73 -17.24
N TRP A 240 -2.84 -4.62 -17.11
CA TRP A 240 -1.42 -4.63 -16.77
C TRP A 240 -1.11 -5.22 -15.39
N GLN A 241 -2.02 -5.07 -14.41
CA GLN A 241 -1.82 -5.73 -13.10
C GLN A 241 -1.84 -7.26 -13.26
N PHE A 242 -2.76 -7.80 -14.06
CA PHE A 242 -2.83 -9.24 -14.33
C PHE A 242 -1.67 -9.72 -15.21
N LEU A 243 -1.21 -8.91 -16.17
CA LEU A 243 -0.02 -9.22 -16.96
C LEU A 243 1.22 -9.31 -16.07
N SER A 244 1.42 -8.33 -15.19
CA SER A 244 2.57 -8.26 -14.28
C SER A 244 2.61 -9.44 -13.30
N VAL A 245 1.46 -9.84 -12.76
CA VAL A 245 1.38 -10.88 -11.73
C VAL A 245 1.24 -12.30 -12.30
N GLY A 246 0.40 -12.45 -13.32
CA GLY A 246 -0.02 -13.73 -13.87
C GLY A 246 0.51 -14.03 -15.26
N GLN A 247 1.30 -13.13 -15.87
CA GLN A 247 1.86 -13.28 -17.23
C GLN A 247 0.79 -13.39 -18.33
N ARG A 248 -0.45 -12.97 -18.04
CA ARG A 248 -1.56 -12.92 -18.99
C ARG A 248 -2.48 -11.75 -18.63
N GLU A 249 -2.82 -10.96 -19.64
CA GLU A 249 -3.79 -9.86 -19.59
C GLU A 249 -5.23 -10.35 -19.35
N LEU A 250 -6.12 -9.40 -19.07
CA LEU A 250 -7.56 -9.65 -19.03
C LEU A 250 -8.12 -9.67 -20.45
N ASP A 251 -9.01 -10.62 -20.75
CA ASP A 251 -9.74 -10.64 -22.01
C ASP A 251 -11.00 -9.74 -21.97
N GLU A 252 -11.63 -9.53 -23.13
CA GLU A 252 -12.80 -8.66 -23.28
C GLU A 252 -14.00 -9.10 -22.41
N ASP A 253 -14.21 -10.41 -22.25
CA ASP A 253 -15.30 -10.93 -21.43
C ASP A 253 -15.07 -10.66 -19.94
N GLN A 254 -13.82 -10.82 -19.49
CA GLN A 254 -13.39 -10.51 -18.13
C GLN A 254 -13.48 -9.00 -17.84
N LEU A 255 -13.03 -8.17 -18.79
CA LEU A 255 -13.13 -6.71 -18.71
C LEU A 255 -14.60 -6.27 -18.69
N SER A 256 -15.47 -6.87 -19.50
CA SER A 256 -16.91 -6.57 -19.48
C SER A 256 -17.52 -6.83 -18.11
N MET A 257 -17.20 -7.94 -17.46
CA MET A 257 -17.73 -8.24 -16.12
C MET A 257 -17.24 -7.25 -15.06
N LEU A 258 -15.96 -6.85 -15.14
CA LEU A 258 -15.39 -5.85 -14.24
C LEU A 258 -16.01 -4.47 -14.49
N ARG A 259 -16.30 -4.12 -15.74
CA ARG A 259 -16.98 -2.87 -16.11
C ARG A 259 -18.32 -2.74 -15.39
N ASP A 260 -19.15 -3.77 -15.50
CA ASP A 260 -20.49 -3.82 -14.89
C ASP A 260 -20.44 -3.67 -13.36
N LYS A 261 -19.32 -4.03 -12.74
CA LYS A 261 -19.11 -3.97 -11.29
C LYS A 261 -18.51 -2.66 -10.78
N ILE A 262 -17.70 -1.99 -11.61
CA ILE A 262 -16.87 -0.84 -11.20
C ILE A 262 -17.40 0.48 -11.74
N VAL A 263 -17.92 0.50 -12.96
CA VAL A 263 -18.38 1.72 -13.62
C VAL A 263 -19.72 2.16 -13.04
N ASP A 264 -19.85 3.44 -12.74
CA ASP A 264 -21.10 4.01 -12.25
C ASP A 264 -22.07 4.28 -13.42
N PRO A 265 -23.38 4.49 -13.15
CA PRO A 265 -24.39 4.68 -14.21
C PRO A 265 -24.13 5.87 -15.14
N ASP A 266 -23.27 6.81 -14.74
CA ASP A 266 -22.83 7.96 -15.55
C ASP A 266 -21.74 7.60 -16.58
N GLY A 267 -21.29 6.33 -16.60
CA GLY A 267 -20.27 5.82 -17.51
C GLY A 267 -18.83 6.12 -17.07
N LEU A 268 -18.65 6.73 -15.89
CA LEU A 268 -17.34 7.06 -15.34
C LEU A 268 -17.00 6.17 -14.13
N VAL A 269 -15.72 6.14 -13.78
CA VAL A 269 -15.26 5.48 -12.55
C VAL A 269 -14.85 6.54 -11.54
N HIS A 270 -15.55 6.59 -10.42
CA HIS A 270 -15.23 7.47 -9.31
C HIS A 270 -14.28 6.81 -8.31
N TRP A 271 -13.34 7.58 -7.76
CA TRP A 271 -12.41 7.09 -6.73
C TRP A 271 -13.14 6.47 -5.53
N SER A 272 -14.26 7.08 -5.15
CA SER A 272 -15.11 6.61 -4.05
C SER A 272 -15.60 5.18 -4.29
N LYS A 273 -16.01 4.86 -5.51
CA LYS A 273 -16.44 3.51 -5.88
C LYS A 273 -15.26 2.54 -5.95
N PHE A 274 -14.15 2.95 -6.57
CA PHE A 274 -13.01 2.09 -6.85
C PHE A 274 -12.22 1.70 -5.60
N SER A 275 -11.97 2.65 -4.69
CA SER A 275 -11.04 2.46 -3.57
C SER A 275 -11.49 3.00 -2.21
N SER A 276 -12.66 3.64 -2.08
CA SER A 276 -13.06 4.11 -0.73
C SER A 276 -13.50 2.95 0.17
N LYS A 277 -12.83 2.86 1.32
CA LYS A 277 -13.17 2.01 2.49
C LYS A 277 -13.04 0.50 2.27
N ASN A 278 -13.11 -0.22 3.40
CA ASN A 278 -12.92 -1.67 3.51
C ASN A 278 -13.92 -2.47 2.66
N GLY A 279 -13.46 -3.03 1.54
CA GLY A 279 -14.28 -3.85 0.63
C GLY A 279 -14.60 -3.22 -0.71
N SER A 280 -13.79 -2.24 -1.14
CA SER A 280 -13.86 -1.71 -2.49
C SER A 280 -13.58 -2.79 -3.55
N PRO A 281 -14.00 -2.57 -4.81
CA PRO A 281 -13.68 -3.45 -5.93
C PRO A 281 -12.18 -3.69 -6.07
N TRP A 282 -11.35 -2.66 -5.83
CA TRP A 282 -9.90 -2.82 -5.90
C TRP A 282 -9.35 -3.81 -4.85
N ILE A 283 -9.79 -3.74 -3.59
CA ILE A 283 -9.32 -4.68 -2.56
C ILE A 283 -9.66 -6.12 -2.94
N TRP A 284 -10.83 -6.34 -3.53
CA TRP A 284 -11.23 -7.65 -4.04
C TRP A 284 -10.34 -8.11 -5.23
N ILE A 285 -10.05 -7.22 -6.18
CA ILE A 285 -9.16 -7.51 -7.31
C ILE A 285 -7.73 -7.80 -6.83
N ASP A 286 -7.20 -7.00 -5.90
CA ASP A 286 -5.89 -7.22 -5.29
C ASP A 286 -5.83 -8.57 -4.55
N GLY A 287 -6.90 -8.94 -3.83
CA GLY A 287 -7.03 -10.27 -3.22
C GLY A 287 -6.93 -11.41 -4.24
N ILE A 288 -7.54 -11.23 -5.42
CA ILE A 288 -7.44 -12.16 -6.56
C ILE A 288 -6.02 -12.17 -7.16
N LEU A 289 -5.39 -11.01 -7.35
CA LEU A 289 -4.01 -10.92 -7.84
C LEU A 289 -3.05 -11.67 -6.89
N ASP A 290 -3.20 -11.48 -5.58
CA ASP A 290 -2.41 -12.22 -4.58
C ASP A 290 -2.69 -13.73 -4.60
N LEU A 291 -3.94 -14.13 -4.84
CA LEU A 291 -4.33 -15.54 -5.03
C LEU A 291 -3.65 -16.14 -6.26
N ILE A 292 -3.68 -15.43 -7.39
CA ILE A 292 -3.00 -15.85 -8.63
C ILE A 292 -1.51 -15.99 -8.37
N LYS A 293 -0.87 -14.93 -7.86
CA LYS A 293 0.57 -14.86 -7.60
C LYS A 293 1.08 -16.03 -6.78
N LYS A 294 0.32 -16.43 -5.75
CA LYS A 294 0.75 -17.45 -4.79
C LYS A 294 0.39 -18.87 -5.19
N HIS A 295 -0.73 -19.07 -5.89
CA HIS A 295 -1.31 -20.41 -6.05
C HIS A 295 -1.71 -20.77 -7.49
N LEU A 296 -1.97 -19.80 -8.37
CA LEU A 296 -2.64 -20.06 -9.65
C LEU A 296 -1.92 -19.48 -10.88
N VAL A 297 -0.67 -19.00 -10.73
CA VAL A 297 0.07 -18.32 -11.82
C VAL A 297 0.07 -19.16 -13.10
N ASP A 298 0.41 -20.44 -13.02
CA ASP A 298 0.51 -21.28 -14.22
C ASP A 298 -0.86 -21.52 -14.88
N LEU A 299 -1.90 -21.78 -14.08
CA LEU A 299 -3.27 -21.97 -14.57
C LEU A 299 -3.84 -20.69 -15.19
N TRP A 300 -3.52 -19.54 -14.62
CA TRP A 300 -3.91 -18.25 -15.15
C TRP A 300 -3.20 -17.96 -16.46
N ARG A 301 -1.87 -18.09 -16.50
CA ARG A 301 -1.04 -17.87 -17.69
C ARG A 301 -1.53 -18.72 -18.87
N ASP A 302 -1.85 -19.98 -18.59
CA ASP A 302 -2.22 -20.96 -19.61
C ASP A 302 -3.71 -20.85 -20.02
N GLY A 303 -4.45 -19.86 -19.51
CA GLY A 303 -5.81 -19.54 -19.94
C GLY A 303 -6.90 -20.49 -19.42
N TYR A 304 -6.61 -21.30 -18.41
CA TYR A 304 -7.55 -22.29 -17.87
C TYR A 304 -8.54 -21.72 -16.85
N ILE A 305 -8.32 -20.48 -16.40
CA ILE A 305 -9.18 -19.79 -15.46
C ILE A 305 -9.97 -18.72 -16.21
N MET A 306 -11.29 -18.89 -16.32
CA MET A 306 -12.15 -17.83 -16.84
C MET A 306 -12.19 -16.63 -15.88
N GLY A 307 -12.21 -16.90 -14.57
CA GLY A 307 -11.96 -15.89 -13.54
C GLY A 307 -13.16 -14.97 -13.32
N PHE A 308 -13.28 -13.91 -14.12
CA PHE A 308 -14.30 -12.87 -13.96
C PHE A 308 -15.57 -13.21 -14.75
N VAL A 309 -16.46 -13.97 -14.11
CA VAL A 309 -17.77 -14.33 -14.67
C VAL A 309 -18.80 -14.47 -13.54
N SER A 310 -19.98 -13.89 -13.74
CA SER A 310 -21.07 -13.96 -12.76
C SER A 310 -21.63 -15.37 -12.65
N ARG A 311 -22.33 -15.66 -11.54
CA ARG A 311 -23.03 -16.95 -11.37
C ARG A 311 -24.07 -17.18 -12.47
N GLU A 312 -24.87 -16.16 -12.77
CA GLU A 312 -25.91 -16.21 -13.80
C GLU A 312 -25.31 -16.49 -15.19
N ARG A 313 -24.25 -15.78 -15.56
CA ARG A 313 -23.56 -16.02 -16.84
C ARG A 313 -22.90 -17.39 -16.89
N THR A 314 -22.33 -17.86 -15.78
CA THR A 314 -21.77 -19.22 -15.67
C THR A 314 -22.83 -20.29 -15.93
N GLU A 315 -24.04 -20.14 -15.35
CA GLU A 315 -25.15 -21.06 -15.59
C GLU A 315 -25.57 -21.08 -17.06
N LEU A 316 -25.70 -19.90 -17.69
CA LEU A 316 -26.04 -19.79 -19.11
C LEU A 316 -24.99 -20.42 -20.03
N LEU A 317 -23.70 -20.26 -19.71
CA LEU A 317 -22.60 -20.83 -20.49
C LEU A 317 -22.51 -22.35 -20.37
N LEU A 318 -22.86 -22.91 -19.21
CA LEU A 318 -22.71 -24.34 -18.92
C LEU A 318 -23.93 -25.17 -19.31
N LYS A 319 -25.16 -24.66 -19.17
CA LYS A 319 -26.40 -25.38 -19.53
C LYS A 319 -26.38 -26.07 -20.92
N PRO A 320 -25.88 -25.44 -22.00
CA PRO A 320 -25.85 -26.08 -23.32
C PRO A 320 -24.65 -27.01 -23.55
N LYS A 321 -23.75 -27.17 -22.57
CA LYS A 321 -22.52 -27.99 -22.71
C LYS A 321 -22.76 -29.42 -22.25
N LYS A 322 -21.87 -30.33 -22.65
CA LYS A 322 -21.95 -31.75 -22.31
C LYS A 322 -21.85 -31.97 -20.80
N PRO A 323 -22.47 -33.03 -20.23
CA PRO A 323 -22.32 -33.38 -18.82
C PRO A 323 -20.84 -33.47 -18.42
N GLY A 324 -20.55 -32.97 -17.22
CA GLY A 324 -19.20 -32.91 -16.68
C GLY A 324 -18.32 -31.80 -17.24
N THR A 325 -18.88 -30.90 -18.08
CA THR A 325 -18.20 -29.66 -18.43
C THR A 325 -18.20 -28.73 -17.22
N PHE A 326 -17.04 -28.17 -16.87
CA PHE A 326 -16.86 -27.28 -15.72
C PHE A 326 -16.05 -26.03 -16.06
N LEU A 327 -16.18 -25.02 -15.22
CA LEU A 327 -15.64 -23.68 -15.42
C LEU A 327 -15.06 -23.14 -14.11
N LEU A 328 -13.85 -22.59 -14.18
CA LEU A 328 -13.16 -21.98 -13.03
C LEU A 328 -13.42 -20.47 -12.97
N ARG A 329 -13.90 -19.97 -11.82
CA ARG A 329 -14.21 -18.54 -11.60
C ARG A 329 -13.78 -18.05 -10.22
N PHE A 330 -13.47 -16.77 -10.11
CA PHE A 330 -13.19 -16.14 -8.82
C PHE A 330 -14.46 -15.89 -8.02
N SER A 331 -14.35 -15.99 -6.70
CA SER A 331 -15.44 -15.65 -5.79
C SER A 331 -15.64 -14.14 -5.75
N GLU A 332 -16.87 -13.69 -6.02
CA GLU A 332 -17.21 -12.27 -5.98
C GLU A 332 -17.40 -11.69 -4.58
N THR A 333 -17.57 -12.55 -3.57
CA THR A 333 -17.91 -12.17 -2.19
C THR A 333 -16.73 -12.27 -1.22
N ASN A 334 -15.62 -12.87 -1.63
CA ASN A 334 -14.45 -13.05 -0.78
C ASN A 334 -13.39 -11.98 -1.06
N LYS A 335 -13.17 -11.07 -0.10
CA LYS A 335 -12.22 -9.96 -0.21
C LYS A 335 -10.77 -10.41 -0.33
N ASP A 336 -10.40 -11.52 0.30
CA ASP A 336 -9.03 -12.04 0.26
C ASP A 336 -8.71 -12.83 -1.01
N GLY A 337 -9.67 -12.92 -1.95
CA GLY A 337 -9.58 -13.77 -3.12
C GLY A 337 -9.87 -15.24 -2.79
N ALA A 338 -10.75 -15.84 -3.58
CA ALA A 338 -11.01 -17.28 -3.56
C ALA A 338 -11.40 -17.76 -4.96
N ILE A 339 -11.17 -19.03 -5.27
CA ILE A 339 -11.53 -19.64 -6.54
C ILE A 339 -12.56 -20.73 -6.33
N SER A 340 -13.53 -20.83 -7.24
CA SER A 340 -14.60 -21.80 -7.23
C SER A 340 -14.72 -22.39 -8.64
N PHE A 341 -15.38 -23.53 -8.74
CA PHE A 341 -15.78 -24.07 -10.03
C PHE A 341 -17.25 -24.45 -10.03
N SER A 342 -17.84 -24.37 -11.22
CA SER A 342 -19.21 -24.80 -11.49
C SER A 342 -19.20 -25.82 -12.61
N TRP A 343 -20.10 -26.80 -12.57
CA TRP A 343 -20.17 -27.88 -13.56
C TRP A 343 -21.62 -28.24 -13.88
N VAL A 344 -21.86 -28.75 -15.09
CA VAL A 344 -23.22 -29.13 -15.56
C VAL A 344 -23.43 -30.63 -15.51
N ASP A 345 -24.62 -31.02 -15.04
CA ASP A 345 -25.14 -32.37 -15.10
C ASP A 345 -26.44 -32.42 -15.92
N HIS A 346 -26.66 -33.54 -16.61
CA HIS A 346 -27.92 -33.87 -17.29
C HIS A 346 -28.53 -35.18 -16.78
N SER A 347 -27.98 -35.80 -15.73
CA SER A 347 -28.42 -37.10 -15.20
C SER A 347 -29.92 -37.17 -14.85
N ASN A 348 -30.52 -36.02 -14.52
CA ASN A 348 -31.93 -35.90 -14.11
C ASN A 348 -32.85 -35.40 -15.24
N GLY A 349 -32.41 -35.42 -16.50
CA GLY A 349 -33.17 -35.00 -17.68
C GLY A 349 -33.01 -33.51 -18.02
N GLU A 350 -33.11 -32.62 -17.04
CA GLU A 350 -32.88 -31.18 -17.21
C GLU A 350 -31.43 -30.77 -16.86
N PRO A 351 -30.81 -29.84 -17.61
CA PRO A 351 -29.49 -29.29 -17.29
C PRO A 351 -29.49 -28.58 -15.94
N HIS A 352 -28.77 -29.15 -14.99
CA HIS A 352 -28.52 -28.54 -13.69
C HIS A 352 -27.05 -28.14 -13.54
N VAL A 353 -26.81 -26.92 -13.09
CA VAL A 353 -25.45 -26.41 -12.87
C VAL A 353 -25.17 -26.38 -11.37
N HIS A 354 -24.21 -27.19 -10.95
CA HIS A 354 -23.75 -27.25 -9.58
C HIS A 354 -22.62 -26.24 -9.37
N ALA A 355 -22.64 -25.51 -8.25
CA ALA A 355 -21.59 -24.58 -7.87
C ALA A 355 -20.88 -25.06 -6.59
N VAL A 356 -19.57 -25.24 -6.66
CA VAL A 356 -18.77 -25.70 -5.52
C VAL A 356 -18.38 -24.52 -4.64
N GLN A 357 -18.30 -24.76 -3.32
CA GLN A 357 -17.88 -23.73 -2.37
C GLN A 357 -16.48 -23.20 -2.73
N PRO A 358 -16.24 -21.87 -2.69
CA PRO A 358 -14.94 -21.32 -3.04
C PRO A 358 -13.82 -21.76 -2.10
N TYR A 359 -12.71 -22.18 -2.69
CA TYR A 359 -11.44 -22.46 -2.02
C TYR A 359 -10.67 -21.16 -1.79
N ARG A 360 -10.27 -20.91 -0.54
CA ARG A 360 -9.47 -19.76 -0.14
C ARG A 360 -7.99 -20.17 -0.16
N LYS A 361 -7.12 -19.20 0.16
CA LYS A 361 -5.67 -19.39 0.27
C LYS A 361 -5.30 -20.51 1.25
N LYS A 362 -6.05 -20.67 2.35
CA LYS A 362 -5.79 -21.70 3.36
C LYS A 362 -5.95 -23.12 2.79
N GLU A 363 -7.02 -23.36 2.03
CA GLU A 363 -7.24 -24.65 1.39
C GLU A 363 -6.20 -24.89 0.28
N LEU A 364 -5.88 -23.87 -0.52
CA LEU A 364 -4.88 -23.96 -1.59
C LEU A 364 -3.43 -24.11 -1.11
N LEU A 365 -3.14 -23.78 0.16
CA LEU A 365 -1.87 -24.11 0.80
C LEU A 365 -1.76 -25.61 1.12
N SER A 366 -2.88 -26.25 1.45
CA SER A 366 -2.90 -27.69 1.77
C SER A 366 -2.89 -28.58 0.53
N MET A 367 -3.59 -28.17 -0.53
CA MET A 367 -3.71 -28.94 -1.77
C MET A 367 -3.82 -27.99 -2.97
N SER A 368 -3.12 -28.30 -4.06
CA SER A 368 -3.19 -27.47 -5.27
C SER A 368 -4.59 -27.52 -5.90
N LEU A 369 -4.98 -26.47 -6.65
CA LEU A 369 -6.28 -26.47 -7.31
C LEU A 369 -6.46 -27.65 -8.29
N PRO A 370 -5.46 -28.03 -9.12
CA PRO A 370 -5.55 -29.23 -9.96
C PRO A 370 -5.81 -30.50 -9.16
N ASP A 371 -5.12 -30.69 -8.03
CA ASP A 371 -5.31 -31.85 -7.17
C ASP A 371 -6.72 -31.83 -6.52
N LEU A 372 -7.22 -30.67 -6.09
CA LEU A 372 -8.58 -30.54 -5.56
C LEU A 372 -9.65 -30.91 -6.60
N ILE A 373 -9.44 -30.51 -7.85
CA ILE A 373 -10.31 -30.86 -8.98
C ILE A 373 -10.26 -32.37 -9.27
N TYR A 374 -9.07 -32.96 -9.25
CA TYR A 374 -8.89 -34.40 -9.50
C TYR A 374 -9.54 -35.27 -8.42
N HIS A 375 -9.42 -34.88 -7.14
CA HIS A 375 -10.00 -35.59 -6.01
C HIS A 375 -11.44 -35.15 -5.67
N TYR A 376 -12.05 -34.30 -6.50
CA TYR A 376 -13.46 -33.93 -6.30
C TYR A 376 -14.35 -35.13 -6.60
N ILE A 377 -15.17 -35.51 -5.63
CA ILE A 377 -15.95 -36.74 -5.67
C ILE A 377 -17.37 -36.43 -5.24
N LEU A 378 -18.34 -36.97 -5.98
CA LEU A 378 -19.74 -37.00 -5.58
C LEU A 378 -20.20 -38.43 -5.39
N THR A 379 -21.04 -38.63 -4.37
CA THR A 379 -21.72 -39.90 -4.11
C THR A 379 -23.16 -39.76 -4.53
N HIS A 380 -23.55 -40.47 -5.60
CA HIS A 380 -24.94 -40.53 -6.07
C HIS A 380 -25.35 -42.01 -6.20
N GLN A 381 -26.43 -42.40 -5.51
CA GLN A 381 -26.95 -43.78 -5.51
C GLN A 381 -25.92 -44.88 -5.16
N GLY A 382 -24.95 -44.57 -4.29
CA GLY A 382 -23.94 -45.53 -3.82
C GLY A 382 -22.70 -45.66 -4.73
N GLU A 383 -22.68 -44.97 -5.87
CA GLU A 383 -21.48 -44.84 -6.70
C GLU A 383 -20.77 -43.52 -6.43
N THR A 384 -19.44 -43.61 -6.33
CA THR A 384 -18.55 -42.51 -6.01
C THR A 384 -17.72 -42.20 -7.26
N ARG A 385 -17.98 -41.07 -7.93
CA ARG A 385 -17.28 -40.69 -9.17
C ARG A 385 -16.92 -39.20 -9.18
N ASN A 386 -15.87 -38.85 -9.91
CA ASN A 386 -15.57 -37.46 -10.23
C ASN A 386 -16.45 -37.03 -11.42
N PRO A 387 -17.36 -36.06 -11.24
CA PRO A 387 -18.23 -35.60 -12.33
C PRO A 387 -17.50 -34.74 -13.36
N LEU A 388 -16.28 -34.27 -13.08
CA LEU A 388 -15.56 -33.28 -13.88
C LEU A 388 -14.77 -33.98 -14.99
N LEU A 389 -15.05 -33.62 -16.25
CA LEU A 389 -14.48 -34.28 -17.42
C LEU A 389 -13.89 -33.28 -18.42
N TYR A 390 -14.54 -32.14 -18.62
CA TYR A 390 -14.14 -31.16 -19.64
C TYR A 390 -14.03 -29.77 -19.01
N LEU A 391 -12.85 -29.15 -19.07
CA LEU A 391 -12.71 -27.74 -18.81
C LEU A 391 -13.33 -26.96 -19.96
N TYR A 392 -14.14 -25.95 -19.63
CA TYR A 392 -14.82 -25.11 -20.61
C TYR A 392 -13.83 -24.55 -21.68
N PRO A 393 -14.21 -24.53 -22.97
CA PRO A 393 -15.50 -24.99 -23.49
C PRO A 393 -15.60 -26.51 -23.74
N ASP A 394 -14.48 -27.18 -24.01
CA ASP A 394 -14.44 -28.59 -24.46
C ASP A 394 -13.05 -29.26 -24.30
N ILE A 395 -12.21 -28.78 -23.37
CA ILE A 395 -10.86 -29.31 -23.15
C ILE A 395 -10.93 -30.47 -22.16
N HIS A 396 -10.51 -31.67 -22.55
CA HIS A 396 -10.49 -32.81 -21.62
C HIS A 396 -9.62 -32.53 -20.39
N ILE A 397 -10.07 -32.95 -19.20
CA ILE A 397 -9.47 -32.63 -17.90
C ILE A 397 -7.98 -32.98 -17.82
N ASP A 398 -7.59 -34.13 -18.34
CA ASP A 398 -6.17 -34.54 -18.42
C ASP A 398 -5.35 -33.63 -19.33
N THR A 399 -5.91 -33.19 -20.46
CA THR A 399 -5.21 -32.28 -21.37
C THR A 399 -4.93 -30.95 -20.69
N ALA A 400 -5.86 -30.46 -19.88
CA ALA A 400 -5.70 -29.24 -19.13
C ALA A 400 -4.72 -29.40 -17.95
N PHE A 401 -4.93 -30.41 -17.09
CA PHE A 401 -4.32 -30.44 -15.77
C PHE A 401 -3.19 -31.45 -15.55
N ARG A 402 -2.97 -32.40 -16.47
CA ARG A 402 -1.97 -33.46 -16.29
C ARG A 402 -0.58 -32.93 -15.96
N ARG A 403 -0.19 -31.79 -16.52
CA ARG A 403 1.12 -31.15 -16.28
C ARG A 403 1.29 -30.53 -14.90
N TYR A 404 0.20 -30.27 -14.18
CA TYR A 404 0.25 -29.68 -12.83
C TYR A 404 0.07 -30.70 -11.72
N TYR A 405 -0.38 -31.92 -12.06
CA TYR A 405 -0.36 -33.00 -11.10
C TYR A 405 1.09 -33.24 -10.70
N LYS A 406 1.36 -33.09 -9.40
CA LYS A 406 2.68 -33.36 -8.88
C LYS A 406 2.95 -34.85 -9.04
N ILE A 407 3.75 -35.21 -10.05
CA ILE A 407 4.56 -36.42 -9.97
C ILE A 407 5.45 -36.20 -8.74
N LEU A 408 5.33 -37.06 -7.73
CA LEU A 408 6.26 -37.11 -6.60
C LEU A 408 7.67 -37.43 -7.16
N GLY A 409 8.42 -36.40 -7.57
CA GLY A 409 9.78 -36.57 -8.08
C GLY A 409 10.36 -35.38 -8.84
N ILE A 410 11.31 -34.69 -8.18
CA ILE A 410 12.42 -33.88 -8.74
C ILE A 410 12.11 -32.42 -9.10
N VAL A 411 12.70 -31.52 -8.31
CA VAL A 411 12.83 -30.07 -8.58
C VAL A 411 14.05 -29.87 -9.49
N SER A 412 13.88 -29.20 -10.64
CA SER A 412 14.99 -28.68 -11.44
C SER A 412 14.92 -27.15 -11.47
N LEU A 413 15.94 -26.51 -10.90
CA LEU A 413 16.16 -25.06 -10.94
C LEU A 413 17.15 -24.77 -12.08
N THR A 414 16.76 -23.99 -13.08
CA THR A 414 17.69 -23.44 -14.06
C THR A 414 17.71 -21.92 -13.99
N HIS A 415 18.92 -21.42 -13.68
CA HIS A 415 19.35 -20.04 -13.80
C HIS A 415 19.19 -19.47 -15.22
N PHE A 416 19.00 -18.15 -15.33
CA PHE A 416 19.40 -17.37 -16.49
C PHE A 416 20.16 -16.11 -16.08
N THR A 417 21.19 -15.77 -16.86
CA THR A 417 22.13 -14.65 -16.67
C THR A 417 22.11 -13.71 -17.88
N SER A 418 22.38 -12.41 -17.61
CA SER A 418 23.00 -11.37 -18.48
C SER A 418 22.20 -10.92 -19.75
N VAL A 419 22.15 -9.65 -20.19
CA VAL A 419 23.23 -8.71 -20.62
C VAL A 419 22.74 -7.24 -20.59
N SER A 420 23.70 -6.30 -20.38
CA SER A 420 23.61 -4.82 -20.37
C SER A 420 23.43 -4.14 -21.73
N HIS A 421 23.07 -2.85 -21.78
CA HIS A 421 23.65 -1.80 -22.67
C HIS A 421 23.45 -0.40 -22.06
N ASP A 422 24.23 0.56 -22.58
CA ASP A 422 24.77 1.77 -21.97
C ASP A 422 23.82 2.95 -21.75
N PHE A 423 24.04 3.69 -20.65
CA PHE A 423 23.76 5.14 -20.57
C PHE A 423 24.79 5.84 -19.69
N VAL A 424 25.26 7.00 -20.16
CA VAL A 424 26.16 7.91 -19.44
C VAL A 424 25.37 8.66 -18.37
N TYR A 425 25.82 8.62 -17.10
CA TYR A 425 25.27 9.46 -16.04
C TYR A 425 26.38 10.17 -15.25
N ILE A 426 26.22 11.50 -15.13
CA ILE A 426 27.04 12.40 -14.31
C ILE A 426 26.55 12.31 -12.86
N PHE A 427 27.45 12.04 -11.91
CA PHE A 427 27.10 11.96 -10.48
C PHE A 427 27.02 13.35 -9.85
N ILE A 428 25.94 13.56 -9.12
CA ILE A 428 25.55 14.82 -8.51
C ILE A 428 25.28 14.58 -7.01
N LYS A 429 25.81 15.44 -6.13
CA LYS A 429 25.76 15.32 -4.66
C LYS A 429 24.35 15.64 -4.13
N MET A 430 23.51 14.64 -3.91
CA MET A 430 22.10 14.84 -3.55
C MET A 430 21.86 15.08 -2.05
N THR A 431 21.05 16.08 -1.74
CA THR A 431 20.43 16.40 -0.46
C THR A 431 18.95 16.07 -0.55
N VAL A 432 18.45 15.17 0.29
CA VAL A 432 17.04 14.78 0.30
C VAL A 432 16.23 15.76 1.16
N ARG A 433 15.20 16.39 0.60
CA ARG A 433 14.22 17.20 1.36
C ARG A 433 12.81 16.72 1.06
N LEU A 434 12.11 16.24 2.08
CA LEU A 434 10.66 15.99 2.01
C LEU A 434 9.92 17.31 2.27
N ARG A 435 8.94 17.66 1.43
CA ARG A 435 8.03 18.79 1.68
C ARG A 435 6.59 18.29 1.66
N LYS A 436 5.86 18.52 2.76
CA LYS A 436 4.38 18.50 2.82
C LYS A 436 3.89 19.91 2.47
N LYS A 437 2.98 20.06 1.51
CA LYS A 437 2.38 21.36 1.17
C LYS A 437 1.08 21.45 1.99
N TYR A 438 1.08 22.29 3.02
CA TYR A 438 -0.16 22.61 3.74
C TYR A 438 -1.02 23.50 2.83
N ILE A 439 -2.28 23.13 2.63
CA ILE A 439 -3.36 24.04 2.21
C ILE A 439 -4.28 24.19 3.41
#